data_AF-A0A1D1VQ43-F1
#
_entry.id   AF-A0A1D1VQ43-F1
#
_cell.length_a   1.000
_cell.length_b   1.000
_cell.length_c   1.000
_cell.angle_alpha   90.00
_cell.angle_beta   90.00
_cell.angle_gamma   90.00
#
_symmetry.space_group_name_H-M   'P 1'
#
loop_
_entity.id
_entity.type
_entity.pdbx_description
1 polymer ?
#
loop_
_entity_poly.entity_id
_entity_poly.type
_entity_poly.pdbx_seq_one_letter_code
_entity_poly.pdbx_strand_id
1 'polypeptide(L)'
;MEVLRDGSALKQRIANCRFQLKSGWVEFNEFGERVIDPSLLFFNPETDDFEPATVFDAPGNFSIQLRRPWFNQNALPTNEPLCGYQAQKCDHQADSTVPNVAIASSIAAVLLVVSLFTYMGMQYRIRHADWWLRDPNALQGNLHPSGCVATRPGKAQVAA
;
A
#
# COMPACT_ATOMS: atom_id res chain seq x y z
N MET A 1 -63.07 30.53 -16.27
CA MET A 1 -62.35 30.73 -14.99
C MET A 1 -62.40 29.52 -14.06
N GLU A 2 -62.97 28.38 -14.46
CA GLU A 2 -63.07 27.18 -13.62
C GLU A 2 -61.74 26.45 -13.43
N VAL A 3 -60.91 26.42 -14.49
CA VAL A 3 -59.62 25.69 -14.53
C VAL A 3 -58.57 26.23 -13.56
N LEU A 4 -58.67 27.50 -13.15
CA LEU A 4 -57.72 28.11 -12.20
C LEU A 4 -58.01 27.73 -10.74
N ARG A 5 -59.19 27.17 -10.44
CA ARG A 5 -59.54 26.69 -9.09
C ARG A 5 -59.23 25.21 -8.87
N ASP A 6 -58.95 24.46 -9.93
CA ASP A 6 -58.54 23.06 -9.88
C ASP A 6 -57.07 22.90 -10.26
N GLY A 7 -56.21 22.77 -9.25
CA GLY A 7 -54.77 22.61 -9.45
C GLY A 7 -54.39 21.32 -10.18
N SER A 8 -55.23 20.28 -10.11
CA SER A 8 -54.97 19.01 -10.80
C SER A 8 -55.19 19.14 -12.31
N ALA A 9 -56.27 19.81 -12.71
CA ALA A 9 -56.55 20.13 -14.11
C ALA A 9 -55.50 21.09 -14.71
N LEU A 10 -55.00 22.04 -13.91
CA LEU A 10 -53.91 22.92 -14.34
C LEU A 10 -52.60 22.13 -14.56
N LYS A 11 -52.22 21.25 -13.63
CA LYS A 11 -51.03 20.41 -13.76
C LYS A 11 -51.06 19.56 -15.03
N GLN A 12 -52.18 18.93 -15.32
CA GLN A 12 -52.34 18.08 -16.51
C GLN A 12 -52.20 18.86 -17.83
N ARG A 13 -52.52 20.16 -17.84
CA ARG A 13 -52.37 21.00 -19.04
C ARG A 13 -50.95 21.53 -19.24
N ILE A 14 -50.17 21.63 -18.16
CA ILE A 14 -48.79 22.12 -18.20
C ILE A 14 -47.81 20.97 -18.47
N ALA A 15 -48.09 19.77 -17.95
CA ALA A 15 -47.28 18.59 -18.20
C ALA A 15 -47.21 18.27 -19.70
N ASN A 16 -46.01 17.93 -20.19
CA ASN A 16 -45.73 17.60 -21.59
C ASN A 16 -46.18 18.69 -22.59
N CYS A 17 -46.08 19.95 -22.20
CA CYS A 17 -46.49 21.09 -23.01
C CYS A 17 -45.29 21.93 -23.45
N ARG A 18 -45.33 22.41 -24.70
CA ARG A 18 -44.34 23.35 -25.25
C ARG A 18 -45.04 24.59 -25.78
N PHE A 19 -44.55 25.77 -25.40
CA PHE A 19 -45.08 27.05 -25.86
C PHE A 19 -43.96 28.05 -26.15
N GLN A 20 -44.25 29.02 -27.02
CA GLN A 20 -43.29 30.02 -27.47
C GLN A 20 -43.50 31.34 -26.75
N LEU A 21 -42.48 31.82 -26.04
CA LEU A 21 -42.44 33.17 -25.49
C LEU A 21 -41.58 34.06 -26.39
N LYS A 22 -41.56 35.37 -26.10
CA LYS A 22 -40.63 36.32 -26.72
C LYS A 22 -39.16 35.93 -26.51
N SER A 23 -38.85 35.23 -25.41
CA SER A 23 -37.51 34.74 -25.07
C SER A 23 -37.15 33.39 -25.71
N GLY A 24 -38.07 32.77 -26.47
CA GLY A 24 -37.85 31.47 -27.12
C GLY A 24 -38.83 30.39 -26.66
N TRP A 25 -38.51 29.15 -27.00
CA TRP A 25 -39.31 27.98 -26.65
C TRP A 25 -39.15 27.63 -25.18
N VAL A 26 -40.27 27.32 -24.52
CA VAL A 26 -40.28 26.73 -23.19
C VAL A 26 -41.04 25.42 -23.28
N GLU A 27 -40.42 24.37 -22.78
CA GLU A 27 -40.93 23.01 -22.81
C GLU A 27 -40.99 22.47 -21.38
N PHE A 28 -42.05 21.74 -21.08
CA PHE A 28 -42.27 21.07 -19.81
C PHE A 28 -42.32 19.57 -20.03
N ASN A 29 -41.63 18.80 -19.18
CA ASN A 29 -41.62 17.34 -19.24
C ASN A 29 -42.95 16.75 -18.71
N GLU A 30 -43.06 15.42 -18.71
CA GLU A 30 -44.24 14.69 -18.23
C GLU A 30 -44.57 14.93 -16.74
N PHE A 31 -43.59 15.37 -15.96
CA PHE A 31 -43.77 15.70 -14.55
C PHE A 31 -44.19 17.16 -14.32
N GLY A 32 -44.21 17.98 -15.38
CA GLY A 32 -44.47 19.41 -15.30
C GLY A 32 -43.26 20.23 -14.88
N GLU A 33 -42.05 19.69 -15.05
CA GLU A 33 -40.80 20.40 -14.83
C GLU A 33 -40.32 21.03 -16.13
N ARG A 34 -39.74 22.22 -16.05
CA ARG A 34 -39.22 22.91 -17.23
C ARG A 34 -37.97 22.20 -17.75
N VAL A 35 -37.97 21.88 -19.03
CA VAL A 35 -36.77 21.48 -19.77
C VAL A 35 -35.96 22.75 -20.05
N ILE A 36 -34.72 22.78 -19.55
CA ILE A 36 -33.83 23.94 -19.63
C ILE A 36 -32.59 23.50 -20.39
N ASP A 37 -32.17 24.33 -21.35
CA ASP A 37 -30.87 24.21 -22.00
C ASP A 37 -29.84 24.97 -21.13
N PRO A 38 -28.97 24.27 -20.38
CA PRO A 38 -27.96 24.95 -19.58
C PRO A 38 -26.92 25.60 -20.50
N SER A 39 -26.48 26.80 -20.13
CA SER A 39 -25.34 27.46 -20.76
C SER A 39 -24.16 27.45 -19.80
N LEU A 40 -22.98 27.10 -20.31
CA LEU A 40 -21.73 27.27 -19.56
C LEU A 40 -21.16 28.64 -19.92
N LEU A 41 -20.88 29.44 -18.91
CA LEU A 41 -20.25 30.74 -19.05
C LEU A 41 -18.78 30.63 -18.64
N PHE A 42 -17.90 31.30 -19.38
CA PHE A 42 -16.49 31.42 -19.09
C PHE A 42 -16.16 32.89 -18.83
N PHE A 43 -15.37 33.15 -17.79
CA PHE A 43 -14.95 34.50 -17.45
C PHE A 43 -13.84 34.98 -18.39
N ASN A 44 -14.04 36.10 -19.06
CA ASN A 44 -13.04 36.71 -19.93
C ASN A 44 -12.35 37.87 -19.19
N PRO A 45 -11.06 37.74 -18.80
CA PRO A 45 -10.36 38.77 -18.05
C PRO A 45 -10.02 40.03 -18.86
N GLU A 46 -10.11 40.00 -20.20
CA GLU A 46 -9.88 41.20 -21.02
C GLU A 46 -11.13 42.08 -21.13
N THR A 47 -12.31 41.46 -21.13
CA THR A 47 -13.60 42.18 -21.17
C THR A 47 -14.20 42.38 -19.77
N ASP A 48 -13.63 41.71 -18.76
CA ASP A 48 -14.11 41.69 -17.38
C ASP A 48 -15.57 41.22 -17.24
N ASP A 49 -15.97 40.26 -18.09
CA ASP A 49 -17.34 39.76 -18.15
C ASP A 49 -17.41 38.24 -18.45
N PHE A 50 -18.58 37.65 -18.23
CA PHE A 50 -18.87 36.26 -18.52
C PHE A 50 -19.40 36.09 -19.95
N GLU A 51 -18.74 35.24 -20.72
CA GLU A 51 -19.09 34.92 -22.10
C GLU A 51 -19.54 33.45 -22.25
N PRO A 52 -20.52 33.13 -23.11
CA PRO A 52 -20.94 31.75 -23.32
C PRO A 52 -19.82 30.91 -23.98
N ALA A 53 -19.46 29.80 -23.33
CA ALA A 53 -18.41 28.89 -23.77
C ALA A 53 -18.95 27.67 -24.54
N THR A 54 -20.26 27.59 -24.71
CA THR A 54 -20.94 26.38 -25.19
C THR A 54 -21.97 26.71 -26.24
N VAL A 55 -21.95 25.92 -27.32
CA VAL A 55 -22.95 25.98 -28.37
C VAL A 55 -23.73 24.67 -28.33
N PHE A 56 -25.03 24.79 -28.07
CA PHE A 56 -25.95 23.67 -28.09
C PHE A 56 -26.35 23.40 -29.54
N ASP A 57 -25.88 22.28 -30.09
CA ASP A 57 -26.36 21.77 -31.38
C ASP A 57 -27.47 20.75 -31.09
N ALA A 58 -28.69 21.08 -31.50
CA ALA A 58 -29.79 20.14 -31.47
C ALA A 58 -29.47 18.95 -32.39
N PRO A 59 -29.71 17.68 -31.96
CA PRO A 59 -30.50 17.26 -30.81
C PRO A 59 -29.60 16.73 -29.67
N GLY A 60 -29.26 17.58 -28.69
CA GLY A 60 -28.61 17.14 -27.46
C GLY A 60 -27.08 16.99 -27.51
N ASN A 61 -26.44 17.44 -28.59
CA ASN A 61 -24.99 17.48 -28.65
C ASN A 61 -24.49 18.83 -28.12
N PHE A 62 -23.68 18.76 -27.08
CA PHE A 62 -23.05 19.93 -26.50
C PHE A 62 -21.64 20.07 -27.06
N SER A 63 -21.37 21.16 -27.77
CA SER A 63 -20.01 21.49 -28.19
C SER A 63 -19.45 22.57 -27.28
N ILE A 64 -18.28 22.30 -26.69
CA ILE A 64 -17.55 23.28 -25.90
C ILE A 64 -16.68 24.06 -26.89
N GLN A 65 -17.00 25.33 -27.08
CA GLN A 65 -16.15 26.27 -27.81
C GLN A 65 -15.40 27.12 -26.79
N LEU A 66 -14.37 26.53 -26.20
CA LEU A 66 -13.43 27.28 -25.38
C LEU A 66 -12.62 28.21 -26.29
N ARG A 67 -13.07 29.46 -26.38
CA ARG A 67 -12.37 30.52 -27.13
C ARG A 67 -11.05 30.91 -26.46
N ARG A 68 -10.88 30.60 -25.18
CA ARG A 68 -9.76 31.02 -24.35
C ARG A 68 -9.09 29.84 -23.62
N PRO A 69 -7.76 29.91 -23.48
CA PRO A 69 -7.01 29.02 -22.62
C PRO A 69 -7.41 29.23 -21.14
N TRP A 70 -7.32 28.16 -20.33
CA TRP A 70 -7.56 28.22 -18.90
C TRP A 70 -6.52 29.14 -18.23
N PHE A 71 -6.78 29.62 -17.01
CA PHE A 71 -5.85 30.53 -16.33
C PHE A 71 -4.42 29.96 -16.30
N ASN A 72 -3.47 30.70 -16.87
CA ASN A 72 -2.06 30.32 -17.03
C ASN A 72 -1.78 29.03 -17.83
N GLN A 73 -2.74 28.49 -18.59
CA GLN A 73 -2.54 27.23 -19.32
C GLN A 73 -3.26 27.21 -20.66
N ASN A 74 -2.56 26.83 -21.73
CA ASN A 74 -3.15 26.64 -23.06
C ASN A 74 -4.08 25.42 -23.18
N ALA A 75 -4.32 24.70 -22.08
CA ALA A 75 -5.11 23.48 -22.04
C ALA A 75 -6.00 23.46 -20.79
N LEU A 76 -7.03 22.62 -20.83
CA LEU A 76 -7.83 22.30 -19.66
C LEU A 76 -6.95 21.59 -18.61
N PRO A 77 -7.10 21.92 -17.31
CA PRO A 77 -6.40 21.18 -16.28
C PRO A 77 -6.85 19.72 -16.30
N THR A 78 -5.95 18.82 -15.93
CA THR A 78 -6.30 17.41 -15.77
C THR A 78 -7.30 17.25 -14.63
N ASN A 79 -8.24 16.31 -14.80
CA ASN A 79 -9.21 15.95 -13.77
C ASN A 79 -8.59 15.23 -12.56
N GLU A 80 -7.32 14.82 -12.65
CA GLU A 80 -6.56 14.20 -11.57
C GLU A 80 -5.19 14.86 -11.43
N PRO A 81 -4.64 14.96 -10.21
CA PRO A 81 -3.24 15.33 -10.00
C PRO A 81 -2.28 14.32 -10.64
N LEU A 82 -1.08 14.78 -11.03
CA LEU A 82 -0.06 13.94 -11.66
C LEU A 82 0.27 12.67 -10.86
N CYS A 83 0.40 12.80 -9.54
CA CYS A 83 0.69 11.68 -8.64
C CYS A 83 -0.57 10.96 -8.12
N GLY A 84 -1.75 11.27 -8.66
CA GLY A 84 -3.03 10.86 -8.11
C GLY A 84 -3.38 11.62 -6.82
N TYR A 85 -4.63 11.51 -6.38
CA TYR A 85 -5.14 12.21 -5.21
C TYR A 85 -4.43 11.83 -3.90
N GLN A 86 -3.86 10.62 -3.84
CA GLN A 86 -3.15 10.08 -2.67
C GLN A 86 -1.64 9.99 -2.88
N ALA A 87 -1.09 10.63 -3.91
CA ALA A 87 0.34 10.59 -4.27
C ALA A 87 0.93 9.20 -4.64
N GLN A 88 0.13 8.13 -4.58
CA GLN A 88 0.56 6.75 -4.81
C GLN A 88 1.14 6.46 -6.20
N LYS A 89 0.77 7.22 -7.24
CA LYS A 89 1.30 6.98 -8.59
C LYS A 89 2.79 7.31 -8.71
N CYS A 90 3.31 8.18 -7.83
CA CYS A 90 4.71 8.62 -7.86
C CYS A 90 5.64 7.79 -6.94
N ASP A 91 5.09 6.99 -6.02
CA ASP A 91 5.88 6.20 -5.06
C ASP A 91 6.61 5.00 -5.69
N HIS A 92 6.16 4.52 -6.86
CA HIS A 92 6.74 3.33 -7.49
C HIS A 92 8.13 3.54 -8.13
N GLN A 93 8.63 4.77 -8.22
CA GLN A 93 9.94 5.05 -8.82
C GLN A 93 11.10 5.08 -7.81
N ALA A 94 10.83 5.20 -6.50
CA ALA A 94 11.89 5.25 -5.48
C ALA A 94 12.16 3.91 -4.79
N ASP A 95 11.29 2.91 -4.93
CA ASP A 95 11.18 1.85 -3.91
C ASP A 95 11.51 0.43 -4.36
N SER A 96 12.13 0.24 -5.53
CA SER A 96 12.60 -1.09 -5.96
C SER A 96 14.02 -1.44 -5.50
N THR A 97 14.80 -0.46 -5.04
CA THR A 97 16.18 -0.66 -4.57
C THR A 97 16.25 -0.92 -3.06
N VAL A 98 15.42 -0.23 -2.28
CA VAL A 98 15.33 -0.38 -0.82
C VAL A 98 15.01 -1.82 -0.37
N PRO A 99 14.01 -2.53 -0.93
CA PRO A 99 13.67 -3.88 -0.49
C PRO A 99 14.79 -4.87 -0.80
N ASN A 100 15.48 -4.73 -1.94
CA ASN A 100 16.53 -5.65 -2.35
C ASN A 100 17.79 -5.56 -1.45
N VAL A 101 18.17 -4.36 -1.02
CA VAL A 101 19.29 -4.16 -0.09
C VAL A 101 18.94 -4.65 1.31
N ALA A 102 17.69 -4.45 1.75
CA ALA A 102 17.22 -4.96 3.04
C ALA A 102 17.24 -6.50 3.08
N ILE A 103 16.79 -7.16 2.01
CA ILE A 103 16.80 -8.62 1.89
C ILE A 103 18.25 -9.13 1.87
N ALA A 104 19.12 -8.55 1.04
CA ALA A 104 20.53 -8.97 0.94
C ALA A 104 21.28 -8.83 2.27
N SER A 105 21.06 -7.73 3.01
CA SER A 105 21.71 -7.51 4.30
C SER A 105 21.23 -8.49 5.38
N SER A 106 19.94 -8.84 5.38
CA SER A 106 19.39 -9.84 6.31
C SER A 106 19.99 -11.23 6.10
N ILE A 107 20.15 -11.66 4.85
CA ILE A 107 20.76 -12.95 4.49
C ILE A 107 22.24 -12.97 4.92
N ALA A 108 22.98 -11.90 4.64
CA ALA A 108 24.38 -11.78 5.02
C ALA A 108 24.57 -11.85 6.55
N ALA A 109 23.70 -11.20 7.32
CA ALA A 109 23.73 -11.24 8.79
C ALA A 109 23.51 -12.66 9.33
N VAL A 110 22.53 -13.41 8.79
CA VAL A 110 22.27 -14.79 9.19
C VAL A 110 23.46 -15.70 8.90
N LEU A 111 24.05 -15.57 7.69
CA LEU A 111 25.23 -16.36 7.31
C LEU A 111 26.43 -16.09 8.22
N LEU A 112 26.65 -14.82 8.61
CA LEU A 112 27.70 -14.45 9.55
C LEU A 112 27.51 -15.10 10.92
N VAL A 113 26.28 -15.07 11.45
CA VAL A 113 25.97 -15.70 12.74
C VAL A 113 26.21 -17.20 12.70
N VAL A 114 25.71 -17.89 11.67
CA VAL A 114 25.92 -19.33 11.50
C VAL A 114 27.40 -19.68 11.36
N SER A 115 28.16 -18.89 10.57
CA SER A 115 29.60 -19.07 10.41
C SER A 115 30.35 -18.90 11.74
N LEU A 116 30.00 -17.88 12.53
CA LEU A 116 30.58 -17.68 13.86
C LEU A 116 30.28 -18.83 14.81
N PHE A 117 29.03 -19.29 14.86
CA PHE A 117 28.64 -20.42 15.72
C PHE A 117 29.36 -21.72 15.34
N THR A 118 29.44 -22.02 14.04
CA THR A 118 30.15 -23.20 13.55
C THR A 118 31.65 -23.12 13.81
N TYR A 119 32.26 -21.96 13.59
CA TYR A 119 33.68 -21.72 13.89
C TYR A 119 33.98 -21.89 15.38
N MET A 120 33.18 -21.27 16.25
CA MET A 120 33.32 -21.38 17.70
C MET A 120 33.14 -22.82 18.18
N GLY A 121 32.15 -23.53 17.64
CA GLY A 121 31.92 -24.95 17.93
C GLY A 121 33.10 -25.84 17.51
N MET A 122 33.70 -25.56 16.35
CA MET A 122 34.87 -26.28 15.87
C MET A 122 36.10 -25.99 16.75
N GLN A 123 36.36 -24.72 17.09
CA GLN A 123 37.44 -24.32 17.99
C GLN A 123 37.29 -24.95 19.38
N TYR A 124 36.06 -24.97 19.92
CA TYR A 124 35.77 -25.64 21.18
C TYR A 124 36.10 -27.14 21.10
N ARG A 125 35.66 -27.83 20.04
CA ARG A 125 35.97 -29.24 19.84
C ARG A 125 37.47 -29.52 19.72
N ILE A 126 38.22 -28.69 18.99
CA ILE A 126 39.67 -28.85 18.83
C ILE A 126 40.39 -28.65 20.17
N ARG A 127 40.05 -27.58 20.91
CA ARG A 127 40.68 -27.30 22.22
C ARG A 127 40.39 -28.35 23.28
N HIS A 128 39.26 -29.03 23.16
CA HIS A 128 38.83 -30.09 24.09
C HIS A 128 38.99 -31.50 23.50
N ALA A 129 39.66 -31.66 22.35
CA ALA A 129 39.93 -32.96 21.75
C ALA A 129 40.97 -33.78 22.54
N ASP A 130 41.83 -33.15 23.33
CA ASP A 130 42.97 -33.85 23.93
C ASP A 130 42.64 -34.54 25.27
N TRP A 131 41.37 -34.76 25.61
CA TRP A 131 41.01 -35.41 26.86
C TRP A 131 41.48 -36.87 26.93
N TRP A 132 41.58 -37.56 25.79
CA TRP A 132 42.10 -38.93 25.70
C TRP A 132 43.62 -39.03 25.51
N LEU A 133 44.32 -37.90 25.32
CA LEU A 133 45.78 -37.81 25.18
C LEU A 133 46.50 -37.54 26.51
N ARG A 134 45.75 -37.37 27.61
CA ARG A 134 46.35 -37.28 28.94
C ARG A 134 46.87 -38.63 29.37
N ASP A 135 48.15 -38.69 29.66
CA ASP A 135 48.86 -39.86 30.18
C ASP A 135 48.10 -40.40 31.41
N PRO A 136 47.54 -41.63 31.39
CA PRO A 136 46.74 -42.16 32.49
C PRO A 136 47.53 -42.24 33.81
N ASN A 137 48.86 -42.26 33.71
CA ASN A 137 49.78 -42.27 34.84
C ASN A 137 49.88 -40.91 35.55
N ALA A 138 49.52 -39.80 34.88
CA ALA A 138 49.49 -38.47 35.48
C ALA A 138 48.30 -38.26 36.44
N LEU A 139 47.28 -39.12 36.38
CA LEU A 139 46.14 -39.13 37.31
C LEU A 139 46.41 -39.93 38.60
N GLN A 140 47.54 -40.63 38.69
CA GLN A 140 47.94 -41.42 39.87
C GLN A 140 48.83 -40.63 40.85
N GLY A 141 48.92 -39.31 40.70
CA GLY A 141 49.57 -38.45 41.68
C GLY A 141 48.82 -38.46 43.03
N ASN A 142 49.34 -39.25 43.98
CA ASN A 142 49.02 -39.30 45.41
C ASN A 142 47.98 -40.33 45.89
N LEU A 143 48.03 -41.58 45.40
CA LEU A 143 47.60 -42.71 46.25
C LEU A 143 48.76 -43.08 47.19
N HIS A 144 48.75 -42.46 48.36
CA HIS A 144 49.58 -42.80 49.51
C HIS A 144 49.46 -44.31 49.81
N PRO A 145 50.55 -45.06 50.05
CA PRO A 145 50.47 -46.47 50.39
C PRO A 145 50.08 -46.61 51.86
N SER A 146 48.79 -46.53 52.17
CA SER A 146 48.24 -47.08 53.42
C SER A 146 47.57 -48.40 53.08
N GLY A 147 48.14 -49.47 53.63
CA GLY A 147 48.00 -50.83 53.15
C GLY A 147 46.58 -51.38 53.10
N CYS A 148 46.39 -52.30 52.17
CA CYS A 148 45.43 -53.39 52.29
C CYS A 148 46.20 -54.69 52.08
N VAL A 149 46.56 -55.31 53.20
CA VAL A 149 47.14 -56.65 53.26
C VAL A 149 46.07 -57.64 52.83
N ALA A 150 46.31 -58.37 51.75
CA ALA A 150 45.47 -59.50 51.36
C ALA A 150 45.86 -60.72 52.21
N THR A 151 45.13 -60.98 53.30
CA THR A 151 45.25 -62.24 54.03
C THR A 151 44.55 -63.37 53.26
N ARG A 152 45.31 -64.37 52.79
CA ARG A 152 44.77 -65.65 52.32
C ARG A 152 44.26 -66.47 53.52
N PRO A 153 43.06 -67.07 53.48
CA PRO A 153 42.67 -68.08 54.46
C PRO A 153 43.44 -69.39 54.19
N GLY A 154 44.08 -69.92 55.24
CA GLY A 154 45.01 -71.05 55.16
C GLY A 154 44.37 -72.42 54.90
N LYS A 155 45.19 -73.35 54.39
CA LYS A 155 45.05 -74.78 54.66
C LYS A 155 46.02 -75.13 55.79
N ALA A 156 45.50 -75.76 56.83
CA ALA A 156 46.30 -76.41 57.86
C ALA A 156 47.12 -77.54 57.24
N GLN A 157 48.43 -77.58 57.54
CA GLN A 157 49.21 -78.81 57.53
C GLN A 157 49.63 -79.09 58.97
N VAL A 158 49.23 -80.27 59.44
CA VAL A 158 49.71 -80.89 60.68
C VAL A 158 51.13 -81.38 60.42
N ALA A 159 52.05 -81.05 61.32
CA ALA A 159 53.41 -81.54 61.34
C ALA A 159 53.56 -82.69 62.36
N ALA A 160 54.51 -83.57 62.05
CA ALA A 160 55.02 -84.72 62.80
C ALA A 160 54.18 -86.00 62.73
#